data_AF-A0A963G009-F1
#
_entry.id   AF-A0A963G009-F1
#
_cell.length_a   1.000
_cell.length_b   1.000
_cell.length_c   1.000
_cell.angle_alpha   90.00
_cell.angle_beta   90.00
_cell.angle_gamma   90.00
#
_symmetry.space_group_name_H-M   'P 1'
#
loop_
_entity.id
_entity.type
_entity.pdbx_description
1 polymer ?
#
loop_
_entity_poly.entity_id
_entity_poly.type
_entity_poly.pdbx_seq_one_letter_code
_entity_poly.pdbx_strand_id
1 'polypeptide(L)' 'NRCAHVPSELDWLPGRFFDDDGRLLICATHGAVYDPASGACRGGPCRGGLERLGVLEVDGAVWLVD' A
#
# COMPACT_ATOMS: atom_id res chain seq x y z
N ASN A 1 1.24 2.28 -6.33
CA ASN A 1 0.48 1.03 -6.07
C ASN A 1 1.20 -0.16 -6.69
N ARG A 2 2.32 -0.59 -6.11
CA ARG A 2 3.12 -1.69 -6.66
C ARG A 2 3.63 -2.57 -5.53
N CYS A 3 3.31 -3.86 -5.60
CA CYS A 3 3.70 -4.82 -4.60
C CYS A 3 5.23 -5.04 -4.64
N ALA A 4 5.86 -5.09 -3.47
CA ALA A 4 7.29 -5.38 -3.35
C ALA A 4 7.62 -6.87 -3.49
N HIS A 5 6.62 -7.76 -3.59
CA HIS A 5 6.83 -9.19 -3.84
C HIS A 5 7.05 -9.49 -5.34
N VAL A 6 6.05 -9.15 -6.16
CA VAL A 6 6.06 -9.23 -7.62
C VAL A 6 5.46 -7.93 -8.18
N PRO A 7 5.81 -7.50 -9.41
CA PRO A 7 5.32 -6.25 -10.01
C PRO A 7 3.81 -6.30 -10.37
N SER A 8 2.95 -6.39 -9.36
CA SER A 8 1.51 -6.31 -9.46
C SER A 8 0.99 -5.14 -8.63
N GLU A 9 -0.22 -4.68 -8.95
CA GLU A 9 -0.97 -3.80 -8.06
C GLU A 9 -1.36 -4.53 -6.77
N LEU A 10 -1.59 -3.77 -5.68
CA LEU A 10 -1.97 -4.36 -4.40
C LEU A 10 -3.46 -4.76 -4.41
N ASP A 11 -4.31 -3.93 -4.99
CA ASP A 11 -5.74 -4.14 -5.05
C ASP A 11 -6.16 -4.97 -6.28
N TRP A 12 -7.16 -5.83 -6.09
CA TRP A 12 -7.89 -6.48 -7.18
C TRP A 12 -9.18 -5.74 -7.53
N LEU A 13 -9.84 -5.18 -6.50
CA LEU A 13 -10.97 -4.26 -6.65
C LEU A 13 -10.47 -2.84 -6.37
N PRO A 14 -10.69 -1.86 -7.27
CA PRO A 14 -10.18 -0.51 -7.11
C PRO A 14 -10.43 0.06 -5.71
N GLY A 15 -9.36 0.47 -5.03
CA GLY A 15 -9.45 1.11 -3.71
C GLY A 15 -9.53 0.14 -2.52
N ARG A 16 -9.51 -1.18 -2.74
CA ARG A 16 -9.60 -2.20 -1.68
C ARG A 16 -8.22 -2.73 -1.34
N PHE A 17 -7.54 -2.02 -0.46
CA PHE A 17 -6.17 -2.33 -0.04
C PHE A 17 -6.05 -2.87 1.37
N PHE A 18 -6.96 -2.52 2.27
CA PHE A 18 -6.82 -2.86 3.68
C PHE A 18 -7.28 -4.29 3.97
N ASP A 19 -6.66 -4.88 4.99
CA ASP A 19 -7.18 -6.07 5.66
C ASP A 19 -8.57 -5.84 6.27
N ASP A 20 -9.21 -6.91 6.71
CA ASP A 20 -10.59 -6.87 7.22
C ASP A 20 -10.73 -5.95 8.46
N ASP A 21 -9.64 -5.75 9.21
CA ASP A 21 -9.58 -4.88 10.37
C ASP A 21 -9.28 -3.40 10.01
N GLY A 22 -8.95 -3.09 8.75
CA GLY A 22 -8.64 -1.73 8.31
C GLY A 22 -7.27 -1.19 8.75
N ARG A 23 -6.34 -2.06 9.14
CA ARG A 23 -5.07 -1.68 9.80
C ARG A 23 -3.84 -1.82 8.91
N LEU A 24 -3.80 -2.84 8.07
CA LEU A 24 -2.64 -3.15 7.23
C LEU A 24 -3.05 -3.15 5.76
N LEU A 25 -2.12 -2.77 4.89
CA LEU A 25 -2.30 -2.94 3.44
C LEU A 25 -1.97 -4.39 3.06
N ILE A 26 -2.81 -5.03 2.27
CA ILE A 26 -2.64 -6.39 1.78
C ILE A 26 -2.66 -6.38 0.25
N CYS A 27 -1.67 -7.03 -0.36
CA CYS A 27 -1.74 -7.40 -1.77
C CYS A 27 -2.74 -8.54 -1.95
N ALA A 28 -3.87 -8.26 -2.61
CA ALA A 28 -4.97 -9.19 -2.84
C ALA A 28 -4.58 -10.44 -3.65
N THR A 29 -3.46 -10.40 -4.39
CA THR A 29 -3.00 -11.53 -5.21
C THR A 29 -2.31 -12.63 -4.39
N HIS A 30 -1.40 -12.26 -3.50
CA HIS A 30 -0.51 -13.23 -2.82
C HIS A 30 -0.33 -12.97 -1.31
N GLY A 31 -1.03 -11.98 -0.75
CA GLY A 31 -1.03 -11.72 0.69
C GLY A 31 0.23 -11.08 1.26
N ALA A 32 0.98 -10.30 0.47
CA ALA A 32 2.05 -9.46 1.02
C ALA A 32 1.44 -8.33 1.86
N VAL A 33 1.95 -8.13 3.08
CA VAL A 33 1.34 -7.24 4.08
C VAL A 33 2.27 -6.08 4.40
N TYR A 34 1.73 -4.86 4.38
CA TYR A 34 2.50 -3.63 4.59
C TYR A 34 1.84 -2.72 5.62
N ASP A 35 2.69 -2.02 6.37
CA ASP A 35 2.28 -0.95 7.27
C ASP A 35 1.92 0.31 6.44
N PRO A 36 0.69 0.86 6.56
CA PRO A 36 0.23 1.97 5.72
C PRO A 36 0.98 3.28 5.97
N ALA A 37 1.48 3.49 7.20
CA ALA A 37 2.16 4.73 7.56
C ALA A 37 3.62 4.75 7.09
N SER A 38 4.33 3.63 7.26
CA SER A 38 5.75 3.50 6.96
C SER A 38 6.04 2.93 5.57
N GLY A 39 5.14 2.11 5.04
CA GLY A 39 5.38 1.25 3.87
C GLY A 39 6.15 -0.04 4.20
N ALA A 40 6.54 -0.26 5.45
CA ALA A 40 7.36 -1.42 5.84
C ALA A 40 6.61 -2.75 5.65
N CYS A 41 7.31 -3.79 5.21
CA CYS A 41 6.76 -5.16 5.18
C CYS A 41 6.48 -5.63 6.62
N ARG A 42 5.27 -6.13 6.85
CA ARG A 42 4.81 -6.66 8.14
C ARG A 42 4.52 -8.16 8.12
N GLY A 43 4.57 -8.79 6.94
CA GLY A 43 4.41 -10.23 6.79
C GLY A 43 4.08 -10.66 5.37
N GLY A 44 3.91 -11.97 5.16
CA GLY A 44 3.68 -12.53 3.83
C GLY A 44 4.93 -12.52 2.94
N PRO A 45 4.78 -12.62 1.61
CA PRO A 45 5.90 -12.82 0.70
C PRO A 45 6.63 -11.53 0.26
N CYS A 46 6.50 -10.41 0.99
CA CYS A 46 7.16 -9.17 0.58
C CYS A 46 8.70 -9.30 0.54
N ARG A 47 9.31 -8.63 -0.45
CA ARG A 47 10.78 -8.58 -0.64
C ARG A 47 11.29 -7.15 -0.49
N GLY A 48 10.80 -6.45 0.53
CA GLY A 48 11.03 -5.02 0.76
C GLY A 48 9.75 -4.29 1.17
N GLY A 49 9.83 -2.97 1.31
CA GLY A 49 8.69 -2.09 1.62
C GLY A 49 8.07 -1.44 0.38
N LEU A 50 6.95 -0.76 0.57
CA LEU A 50 6.33 0.10 -0.42
C LEU A 50 7.11 1.40 -0.61
N GLU A 51 6.99 1.97 -1.80
CA GLU A 51 7.49 3.30 -2.10
C GLU A 51 6.55 4.36 -1.50
N ARG A 52 7.11 5.30 -0.74
CA ARG A 52 6.38 6.41 -0.15
C ARG A 52 6.16 7.51 -1.19
N LEU A 53 4.95 8.03 -1.26
CA LEU A 53 4.63 9.24 -2.02
C LEU A 53 4.56 10.42 -1.06
N GLY A 54 5.25 11.52 -1.41
CA GLY A 54 5.04 12.81 -0.77
C GLY A 54 3.65 13.32 -1.13
N VAL A 55 2.86 13.69 -0.13
CA VAL A 55 1.51 14.21 -0.34
C VAL A 55 1.25 15.42 0.53
N LEU A 56 0.42 16.32 0.03
CA LEU A 56 -0.08 17.48 0.76
C LEU A 56 -1.60 17.56 0.63
N GLU A 57 -2.28 17.85 1.74
CA GLU A 57 -3.71 18.14 1.73
C GLU A 57 -3.94 19.65 1.71
N VAL A 58 -4.64 20.15 0.69
CA VAL A 58 -4.97 21.57 0.51
C VAL A 58 -6.42 21.68 0.03
N ASP A 59 -7.22 22.49 0.72
CA ASP A 59 -8.62 22.78 0.36
C ASP A 59 -9.48 21.52 0.09
N GLY A 60 -9.28 20.47 0.90
CA GLY A 60 -10.02 19.20 0.79
C GLY A 60 -9.57 18.30 -0.37
N ALA A 61 -8.47 18.62 -1.03
CA ALA A 61 -7.84 17.79 -2.06
C ALA A 61 -6.46 17.29 -1.62
N VAL A 62 -6.08 16.09 -2.08
CA VAL A 62 -4.75 15.51 -1.85
C VAL A 62 -3.91 15.69 -3.12
N TRP A 63 -2.77 16.33 -2.97
CA TRP A 63 -1.80 16.61 -4.03
C TRP A 63 -0.57 15.72 -3.86
N LEU A 64 -0.05 15.20 -4.97
CA LEU A 64 1.30 14.64 -4.98
C LEU A 64 2.30 15.80 -4.93
N VAL A 65 3.29 15.66 -4.07
CA VAL A 65 4.40 16.61 -3.98
C VAL A 65 5.71 15.82 -4.03
N ASP A 66 6.49 16.13 -5.05
CA ASP A 66 7.79 15.58 -5.38
C ASP A 66 8.93 16.56 -5.02
#